data_AF-A0A7V2V0C9-F1
#
_entry.id   AF-A0A7V2V0C9-F1
#
_cell.length_a   1.000
_cell.length_b   1.000
_cell.length_c   1.000
_cell.angle_alpha   90.00
_cell.angle_beta   90.00
_cell.angle_gamma   90.00
#
_symmetry.space_group_name_H-M   'P 1'
#
loop_
_entity.id
_entity.type
_entity.pdbx_description
1 polymer ?
#
loop_
_entity_poly.entity_id
_entity_poly.type
_entity_poly.pdbx_seq_one_letter_code
_entity_poly.pdbx_strand_id
1 'polypeptide(L)'
;MTARRPLAAAVLSLAAAACSTLPAPPRATAPPAVLVTLPDDCNTPDGCTLTDAGDILLSCPNFNNAALQKAGMIDRAYPSKMVRIDQANRLSTWYEFKPQDLHPDTGKVCPMGCDIGPDGHLYVADSQVFNDPRYKSRLLRIRVADGRAVGCDVVVEGFVCANAVIWRGDTVYVSETILTPPKKGDPLISGVYAIPRADWKERPVRLAPWTPEKADPRLIAVYRTSNRIGFGADGLTFDGDGNLYCGIFEDGIVYRTRFGADGKALPPEVFARDPKMACCDGLFWSPKDRVIFVSDMLNNAVQAVDPQGRVTTVWANGDTDGADGSLDQPCEVLVRGRELIVVNMDMWWECEWLTNTKIDKPFTLSAIRLP
;
A
#
# COMPACT_ATOMS: atom_id res chain seq x y z
N MET A 1 -50.06 -43.63 -45.06
CA MET A 1 -48.75 -42.92 -45.06
C MET A 1 -48.27 -42.81 -43.62
N THR A 2 -47.44 -43.74 -43.18
CA THR A 2 -46.87 -43.81 -41.83
C THR A 2 -45.36 -43.69 -41.95
N ALA A 3 -44.83 -42.48 -41.78
CA ALA A 3 -43.40 -42.21 -41.81
C ALA A 3 -42.84 -42.20 -40.37
N ARG A 4 -41.94 -43.15 -40.10
CA ARG A 4 -41.07 -43.16 -38.91
C ARG A 4 -39.96 -42.12 -39.09
N ARG A 5 -39.75 -41.25 -38.10
CA ARG A 5 -38.54 -40.39 -37.98
C ARG A 5 -37.56 -41.03 -36.99
N PRO A 6 -36.23 -40.98 -37.22
CA PRO A 6 -35.24 -41.52 -36.29
C PRO A 6 -34.93 -40.51 -35.17
N LEU A 7 -34.64 -41.02 -33.97
CA LEU A 7 -34.07 -40.25 -32.86
C LEU A 7 -32.61 -39.89 -33.19
N ALA A 8 -32.27 -38.60 -33.10
CA ALA A 8 -30.89 -38.13 -33.06
C ALA A 8 -30.38 -38.20 -31.62
N ALA A 9 -29.32 -38.97 -31.38
CA ALA A 9 -28.60 -38.98 -30.12
C ALA A 9 -27.70 -37.74 -30.04
N ALA A 10 -27.94 -36.89 -29.04
CA ALA A 10 -27.06 -35.77 -28.72
C ALA A 10 -25.83 -36.31 -27.97
N VAL A 11 -24.65 -36.17 -28.58
CA VAL A 11 -23.37 -36.43 -27.92
C VAL A 11 -23.04 -35.21 -27.05
N LEU A 12 -23.17 -35.37 -25.73
CA LEU A 12 -22.65 -34.41 -24.77
C LEU A 12 -21.14 -34.60 -24.65
N SER A 13 -20.36 -33.72 -25.27
CA SER A 13 -18.92 -33.61 -25.01
C SER A 13 -18.70 -32.95 -23.65
N LEU A 14 -18.36 -33.75 -22.62
CA LEU A 14 -17.77 -33.24 -21.38
C LEU A 14 -16.38 -32.69 -21.70
N ALA A 15 -16.21 -31.38 -21.66
CA ALA A 15 -14.90 -30.76 -21.57
C ALA A 15 -14.36 -31.02 -20.15
N ALA A 16 -13.34 -31.87 -20.04
CA ALA A 16 -12.59 -32.04 -18.81
C ALA A 16 -11.88 -30.71 -18.50
N ALA A 17 -12.30 -30.02 -17.44
CA ALA A 17 -11.57 -28.91 -16.90
C ALA A 17 -10.22 -29.44 -16.40
N ALA A 18 -9.13 -29.05 -17.06
CA ALA A 18 -7.79 -29.32 -16.56
C ALA A 18 -7.65 -28.64 -15.20
N CYS A 19 -7.49 -29.43 -14.14
CA CYS A 19 -7.01 -28.93 -12.85
C CYS A 19 -5.61 -28.34 -13.08
N SER A 20 -5.54 -27.05 -13.36
CA SER A 20 -4.28 -26.31 -13.30
C SER A 20 -3.83 -26.31 -11.84
N THR A 21 -2.82 -27.11 -11.50
CA THR A 21 -2.16 -27.04 -10.20
C THR A 21 -1.59 -25.64 -10.05
N LEU A 22 -1.99 -24.94 -8.98
CA LEU A 22 -1.46 -23.61 -8.71
C LEU A 22 0.05 -23.67 -8.49
N PRO A 23 0.80 -22.69 -9.00
CA PRO A 23 2.23 -22.61 -8.73
C PRO A 23 2.47 -22.55 -7.23
N ALA A 24 3.54 -23.22 -6.76
CA ALA A 24 3.96 -23.09 -5.37
C ALA A 24 4.29 -21.61 -5.10
N PRO A 25 3.92 -21.07 -3.93
CA PRO A 25 4.22 -19.69 -3.62
C PRO A 25 5.74 -19.47 -3.62
N PRO A 26 6.20 -18.33 -4.15
CA PRO A 26 7.62 -18.06 -4.29
C PRO A 26 8.30 -17.99 -2.92
N ARG A 27 9.51 -18.56 -2.84
CA ARG A 27 10.42 -18.42 -1.71
C ARG A 27 11.69 -17.76 -2.19
N ALA A 28 12.33 -16.97 -1.33
CA ALA A 28 13.63 -16.39 -1.65
C ALA A 28 14.64 -17.51 -1.93
N THR A 29 15.42 -17.36 -3.00
CA THR A 29 16.49 -18.30 -3.36
C THR A 29 17.85 -17.92 -2.79
N ALA A 30 17.95 -16.71 -2.24
CA ALA A 30 19.13 -16.13 -1.61
C ALA A 30 18.68 -15.07 -0.59
N PRO A 31 19.56 -14.66 0.34
CA PRO A 31 19.28 -13.51 1.19
C PRO A 31 18.94 -12.25 0.37
N PRO A 32 18.13 -11.33 0.92
CA PRO A 32 17.95 -10.00 0.36
C PRO A 32 19.29 -9.30 0.15
N ALA A 33 19.34 -8.41 -0.85
CA ALA A 33 20.48 -7.53 -1.07
C ALA A 33 20.02 -6.07 -1.08
N VAL A 34 20.92 -5.15 -0.75
CA VAL A 34 20.63 -3.70 -0.89
C VAL A 34 20.36 -3.40 -2.36
N LEU A 35 19.20 -2.84 -2.65
CA LEU A 35 18.87 -2.28 -3.96
C LEU A 35 19.44 -0.87 -4.10
N VAL A 36 19.11 -0.01 -3.14
CA VAL A 36 19.52 1.39 -3.06
C VAL A 36 19.69 1.77 -1.59
N THR A 37 20.80 2.44 -1.27
CA THR A 37 20.95 3.19 -0.02
C THR A 37 20.45 4.61 -0.24
N LEU A 38 19.51 5.04 0.60
CA LEU A 38 18.92 6.36 0.54
C LEU A 38 19.76 7.39 1.31
N PRO A 39 19.84 8.64 0.82
CA PRO A 39 20.49 9.74 1.55
C PRO A 39 19.70 10.17 2.78
N ASP A 40 20.33 10.96 3.65
CA ASP A 40 19.73 11.49 4.89
C ASP A 40 18.43 12.28 4.71
N ASP A 41 18.25 12.89 3.53
CA ASP A 41 17.05 13.62 3.18
C ASP A 41 15.92 12.73 2.61
N CYS A 42 16.10 11.41 2.68
CA CYS A 42 15.13 10.34 2.41
C CYS A 42 15.14 9.30 3.56
N ASN A 43 15.12 9.75 4.81
CA ASN A 43 15.35 8.92 6.01
C ASN A 43 14.16 8.07 6.47
N THR A 44 13.01 8.24 5.86
CA THR A 44 11.84 7.39 6.08
C THR A 44 11.15 7.26 4.73
N PRO A 45 11.48 6.24 3.92
CA PRO A 45 10.73 5.94 2.71
C PRO A 45 9.42 5.22 3.07
N ASP A 46 8.42 5.30 2.19
CA ASP A 46 7.12 4.67 2.42
C ASP A 46 6.57 4.08 1.09
N GLY A 47 5.36 4.46 0.68
CA GLY A 47 4.71 3.97 -0.54
C GLY A 47 5.49 4.19 -1.83
N CYS A 48 5.33 3.26 -2.76
CA CYS A 48 5.95 3.36 -4.08
C CYS A 48 5.09 2.74 -5.18
N THR A 49 5.33 3.16 -6.42
CA THR A 49 4.69 2.60 -7.62
C THR A 49 5.67 2.50 -8.78
N LEU A 50 5.38 1.62 -9.73
CA LEU A 50 6.15 1.46 -10.96
C LEU A 50 5.61 2.36 -12.06
N THR A 51 6.51 3.04 -12.76
CA THR A 51 6.18 3.68 -14.05
C THR A 51 6.11 2.63 -15.15
N ASP A 52 5.44 2.96 -16.27
CA ASP A 52 5.46 2.13 -17.48
C ASP A 52 6.90 1.91 -18.02
N ALA A 53 7.81 2.83 -17.71
CA ALA A 53 9.22 2.71 -18.04
C ALA A 53 9.99 1.80 -17.07
N GLY A 54 9.35 1.23 -16.04
CA GLY A 54 9.98 0.36 -15.06
C GLY A 54 10.83 1.08 -14.01
N ASP A 55 10.68 2.39 -13.87
CA ASP A 55 11.25 3.14 -12.75
C ASP A 55 10.34 3.04 -11.54
N ILE A 56 10.90 3.21 -10.35
CA ILE A 56 10.13 3.31 -9.11
C ILE A 56 9.99 4.79 -8.75
N LEU A 57 8.76 5.24 -8.51
CA LEU A 57 8.50 6.49 -7.81
C LEU A 57 8.24 6.14 -6.34
N LEU A 58 8.96 6.80 -5.43
CA LEU A 58 8.98 6.49 -4.01
C LEU A 58 8.68 7.76 -3.21
N SER A 59 7.78 7.66 -2.23
CA SER A 59 7.54 8.72 -1.26
C SER A 59 8.58 8.68 -0.14
N CYS A 60 8.99 9.87 0.30
CA CYS A 60 9.89 10.04 1.45
C CYS A 60 9.28 11.07 2.41
N PRO A 61 8.41 10.65 3.34
CA PRO A 61 7.84 11.54 4.35
C PRO A 61 8.84 12.07 5.37
N ASN A 62 9.96 11.37 5.59
CA ASN A 62 11.02 11.75 6.53
C ASN A 62 10.52 11.93 7.98
N PHE A 63 9.68 11.01 8.46
CA PHE A 63 9.14 11.04 9.82
C PHE A 63 10.22 10.94 10.90
N ASN A 64 11.36 10.32 10.59
CA ASN A 64 12.47 10.16 11.53
C ASN A 64 13.28 11.43 11.79
N ASN A 65 13.02 12.53 11.06
CA ASN A 65 13.75 13.81 11.20
C ASN A 65 14.01 14.22 12.67
N ALA A 66 12.96 14.25 13.51
CA ALA A 66 13.10 14.72 14.89
C ALA A 66 13.96 13.78 15.75
N ALA A 67 13.78 12.47 15.57
CA ALA A 67 14.55 11.45 16.31
C ALA A 67 16.01 11.44 15.88
N LEU A 68 16.28 11.46 14.57
CA LEU A 68 17.63 11.48 14.00
C LEU A 68 18.40 12.75 14.37
N GLN A 69 17.73 13.91 14.36
CA GLN A 69 18.36 15.16 14.76
C GLN A 69 18.71 15.15 16.26
N LYS A 70 17.81 14.64 17.11
CA LYS A 70 18.07 14.47 18.54
C LYS A 70 19.23 13.50 18.81
N ALA A 71 19.38 12.48 17.97
CA ALA A 71 20.49 11.52 18.04
C ALA A 71 21.81 12.04 17.42
N GLY A 72 21.82 13.24 16.82
CA GLY A 72 23.00 13.79 16.14
C GLY A 72 23.37 13.07 14.84
N MET A 73 22.43 12.33 14.25
CA MET A 73 22.64 11.59 12.99
C MET A 73 22.38 12.45 11.74
N ILE A 74 21.66 13.56 11.91
CA ILE A 74 21.45 14.61 10.89
C ILE A 74 21.54 15.99 11.56
N ASP A 75 21.99 16.99 10.81
CA ASP A 75 22.18 18.35 11.35
C ASP A 75 20.90 19.21 11.30
N ARG A 76 19.94 18.83 10.45
CA ARG A 76 18.68 19.54 10.24
C ARG A 76 17.58 18.59 9.80
N ALA A 77 16.33 18.98 10.02
CA ALA A 77 15.18 18.31 9.41
C ALA A 77 15.15 18.57 7.89
N TYR A 78 14.77 17.56 7.12
CA TYR A 78 14.60 17.64 5.67
C TYR A 78 13.12 17.66 5.28
N PRO A 79 12.73 18.45 4.26
CA PRO A 79 11.37 18.41 3.74
C PRO A 79 11.05 17.03 3.15
N SER A 80 9.77 16.67 3.11
CA SER A 80 9.33 15.50 2.37
C SER A 80 9.49 15.72 0.86
N LYS A 81 9.63 14.63 0.11
CA LYS A 81 9.77 14.65 -1.35
C LYS A 81 9.37 13.32 -1.96
N MET A 82 9.23 13.33 -3.28
CA MET A 82 9.17 12.13 -4.09
C MET A 82 10.51 11.94 -4.80
N VAL A 83 11.01 10.72 -4.82
CA VAL A 83 12.24 10.35 -5.53
C VAL A 83 11.95 9.32 -6.62
N ARG A 84 12.83 9.25 -7.61
CA ARG A 84 12.80 8.25 -8.68
C ARG A 84 14.03 7.37 -8.57
N ILE A 85 13.81 6.06 -8.63
CA ILE A 85 14.86 5.05 -8.79
C ILE A 85 14.71 4.47 -10.19
N ASP A 86 15.69 4.74 -11.05
CA ASP A 86 15.63 4.26 -12.44
C ASP A 86 15.90 2.75 -12.56
N GLN A 87 15.79 2.21 -13.77
CA GLN A 87 16.07 0.80 -14.07
C GLN A 87 17.52 0.36 -13.74
N ALA A 88 18.46 1.31 -13.62
CA ALA A 88 19.84 1.06 -13.23
C ALA A 88 20.07 1.31 -11.73
N ASN A 89 19.00 1.40 -10.94
CA ASN A 89 19.01 1.67 -9.50
C ASN A 89 19.61 3.03 -9.12
N ARG A 90 19.62 4.00 -10.04
CA ARG A 90 20.10 5.35 -9.73
C ARG A 90 18.98 6.18 -9.16
N LEU A 91 19.24 6.74 -7.98
CA LEU A 91 18.33 7.64 -7.28
C LEU A 91 18.43 9.06 -7.83
N SER A 92 17.29 9.72 -7.99
CA SER A 92 17.20 11.16 -8.28
C SER A 92 15.96 11.76 -7.62
N THR A 93 16.01 13.05 -7.27
CA THR A 93 14.81 13.78 -6.83
C THR A 93 13.83 13.88 -8.01
N TRP A 94 12.57 13.50 -7.79
CA TRP A 94 11.52 13.56 -8.81
C TRP A 94 10.56 14.73 -8.60
N TYR A 95 10.15 14.96 -7.35
CA TYR A 95 9.32 16.11 -6.97
C TYR A 95 9.66 16.62 -5.57
N GLU A 96 9.88 17.93 -5.46
CA GLU A 96 10.01 18.62 -4.18
C GLU A 96 8.71 19.36 -3.88
N PHE A 97 8.12 19.08 -2.72
CA PHE A 97 6.94 19.81 -2.27
C PHE A 97 7.28 21.26 -1.96
N LYS A 98 6.53 22.17 -2.57
CA LYS A 98 6.72 23.62 -2.46
C LYS A 98 5.87 24.17 -1.32
N PRO A 99 6.13 25.40 -0.83
CA PRO A 99 5.32 26.01 0.23
C PRO A 99 3.81 26.00 -0.03
N GLN A 100 3.38 26.15 -1.29
CA GLN A 100 1.97 26.08 -1.68
C GLN A 100 1.35 24.67 -1.66
N ASP A 101 2.18 23.62 -1.64
CA ASP A 101 1.71 22.23 -1.58
C ASP A 101 1.44 21.79 -0.13
N LEU A 102 2.07 22.46 0.84
CA LEU A 102 1.93 22.22 2.26
C LEU A 102 0.47 22.40 2.69
N HIS A 103 0.00 21.52 3.58
CA HIS A 103 -1.32 21.69 4.17
C HIS A 103 -1.36 23.04 4.93
N PRO A 104 -2.36 23.91 4.69
CA PRO A 104 -2.36 25.29 5.21
C PRO A 104 -2.34 25.35 6.75
N ASP A 105 -2.99 24.40 7.42
CA ASP A 105 -3.05 24.37 8.88
C ASP A 105 -1.82 23.74 9.55
N THR A 106 -1.22 22.70 8.97
CA THR A 106 -0.11 21.95 9.59
C THR A 106 1.26 22.42 9.08
N GLY A 107 1.31 23.04 7.91
CA GLY A 107 2.54 23.42 7.23
C GLY A 107 3.37 22.22 6.77
N LYS A 108 2.74 21.06 6.54
CA LYS A 108 3.40 19.80 6.17
C LYS A 108 2.76 19.14 4.95
N VAL A 109 3.55 18.29 4.29
CA VAL A 109 3.09 17.21 3.42
C VAL A 109 3.77 15.95 3.91
N CYS A 110 3.01 14.87 4.05
CA CYS A 110 3.45 13.59 4.56
C CYS A 110 3.03 12.52 3.55
N PRO A 111 3.77 12.42 2.43
CA PRO A 111 3.42 11.52 1.34
C PRO A 111 3.58 10.06 1.79
N MET A 112 2.54 9.25 1.61
CA MET A 112 2.52 7.81 1.94
C MET A 112 2.38 6.98 0.65
N GLY A 113 1.42 6.05 0.60
CA GLY A 113 0.99 5.33 -0.59
C GLY A 113 0.76 6.24 -1.80
N CYS A 114 1.15 5.75 -2.98
CA CYS A 114 0.97 6.46 -4.23
C CYS A 114 0.72 5.53 -5.42
N ASP A 115 0.01 6.03 -6.42
CA ASP A 115 -0.21 5.32 -7.68
C ASP A 115 -0.43 6.28 -8.86
N ILE A 116 -0.12 5.81 -10.07
CA ILE A 116 -0.28 6.58 -11.30
C ILE A 116 -1.72 6.41 -11.79
N GLY A 117 -2.44 7.52 -11.86
CA GLY A 117 -3.81 7.53 -12.38
C GLY A 117 -3.89 7.30 -13.88
N PRO A 118 -5.07 6.98 -14.42
CA PRO A 118 -5.28 6.74 -15.86
C PRO A 118 -5.03 7.99 -16.72
N ASP A 119 -4.90 9.17 -16.11
CA ASP A 119 -4.53 10.43 -16.75
C ASP A 119 -3.01 10.70 -16.75
N GLY A 120 -2.20 9.75 -16.27
CA GLY A 120 -0.74 9.82 -16.25
C GLY A 120 -0.18 10.72 -15.15
N HIS A 121 -1.01 11.15 -14.19
CA HIS A 121 -0.58 11.91 -13.01
C HIS A 121 -0.32 10.98 -11.83
N LEU A 122 0.57 11.39 -10.92
CA LEU A 122 0.80 10.63 -9.68
C LEU A 122 -0.17 11.12 -8.61
N TYR A 123 -0.86 10.19 -7.96
CA TYR A 123 -1.74 10.46 -6.83
C TYR A 123 -1.07 9.94 -5.57
N VAL A 124 -1.04 10.76 -4.52
CA VAL A 124 -0.27 10.49 -3.30
C VAL A 124 -1.15 10.77 -2.10
N ALA A 125 -1.27 9.82 -1.18
CA ALA A 125 -1.90 10.06 0.10
C ALA A 125 -1.00 10.96 0.94
N ASP A 126 -1.58 12.03 1.47
CA ASP A 126 -0.93 12.98 2.37
C ASP A 126 -1.48 12.76 3.78
N SER A 127 -0.76 11.96 4.57
CA SER A 127 -1.19 11.52 5.90
C SER A 127 -0.78 12.50 6.98
N GLN A 128 -1.74 13.26 7.48
CA GLN A 128 -1.53 14.28 8.51
C GLN A 128 -1.73 13.74 9.94
N VAL A 129 -1.88 12.43 10.14
CA VAL A 129 -2.21 11.84 11.46
C VAL A 129 -1.21 12.20 12.56
N PHE A 130 0.08 12.29 12.22
CA PHE A 130 1.16 12.65 13.14
C PHE A 130 1.29 14.16 13.40
N ASN A 131 0.61 14.99 12.61
CA ASN A 131 0.62 16.45 12.75
C ASN A 131 -0.69 16.96 13.37
N ASP A 132 -1.82 16.53 12.81
CA ASP A 132 -3.17 16.85 13.28
C ASP A 132 -4.18 15.78 12.80
N PRO A 133 -4.67 14.89 13.69
CA PRO A 133 -5.60 13.84 13.31
C PRO A 133 -7.04 14.34 13.05
N ARG A 134 -7.31 15.65 13.10
CA ARG A 134 -8.65 16.22 12.94
C ARG A 134 -9.02 16.44 11.46
N TYR A 135 -9.11 15.33 10.71
CA TYR A 135 -9.56 15.30 9.32
C TYR A 135 -8.72 16.17 8.36
N LYS A 136 -7.39 16.20 8.57
CA LYS A 136 -6.44 17.02 7.78
C LYS A 136 -5.71 16.25 6.68
N SER A 137 -5.85 14.93 6.64
CA SER A 137 -5.24 14.13 5.58
C SER A 137 -5.94 14.39 4.24
N ARG A 138 -5.19 14.28 3.16
CA ARG A 138 -5.61 14.64 1.79
C ARG A 138 -5.21 13.57 0.80
N LEU A 139 -5.85 13.59 -0.37
CA LEU A 139 -5.29 12.99 -1.58
C LEU A 139 -4.74 14.12 -2.46
N LEU A 140 -3.46 14.04 -2.77
CA LEU A 140 -2.76 14.97 -3.65
C LEU A 140 -2.64 14.39 -5.05
N ARG A 141 -2.62 15.26 -6.05
CA ARG A 141 -2.31 14.94 -7.45
C ARG A 141 -1.10 15.75 -7.89
N ILE A 142 0.02 15.06 -8.09
CA ILE A 142 1.20 15.63 -8.74
C ILE A 142 0.98 15.53 -10.26
N ARG A 143 0.75 16.69 -10.88
CA ARG A 143 0.55 16.82 -12.33
C ARG A 143 1.85 16.53 -13.05
N VAL A 144 1.73 15.77 -14.13
CA VAL A 144 2.83 15.38 -15.01
C VAL A 144 2.56 15.92 -16.40
N ALA A 145 3.56 16.57 -17.00
CA ALA A 145 3.56 16.99 -18.39
C ALA A 145 4.90 16.59 -19.03
N ASP A 146 4.87 16.02 -20.23
CA ASP A 146 6.06 15.54 -20.95
C ASP A 146 7.00 14.66 -20.09
N GLY A 147 6.39 13.78 -19.28
CA GLY A 147 7.10 12.86 -18.39
C GLY A 147 7.74 13.51 -17.16
N ARG A 148 7.43 14.77 -16.85
CA ARG A 148 7.98 15.52 -15.71
C ARG A 148 6.89 16.05 -14.79
N ALA A 149 7.14 16.01 -13.49
CA ALA A 149 6.26 16.63 -12.49
C ALA A 149 6.31 18.17 -12.62
N VAL A 150 5.14 18.80 -12.73
CA VAL A 150 5.02 20.26 -12.98
C VAL A 150 4.29 21.01 -11.87
N GLY A 151 3.57 20.31 -10.99
CA GLY A 151 2.95 20.92 -9.81
C GLY A 151 2.05 19.94 -9.07
N CYS A 152 1.51 20.36 -7.95
CA CYS A 152 0.63 19.57 -7.10
C CYS A 152 -0.73 20.27 -6.94
N ASP A 153 -1.82 19.50 -6.86
CA ASP A 153 -3.14 19.96 -6.44
C ASP A 153 -3.68 19.05 -5.35
N VAL A 154 -4.60 19.57 -4.54
CA VAL A 154 -5.46 18.74 -3.68
C VAL A 154 -6.65 18.26 -4.52
N VAL A 155 -6.97 16.97 -4.46
CA VAL A 155 -8.15 16.42 -5.15
C VAL A 155 -9.20 15.85 -4.18
N VAL A 156 -8.78 15.47 -2.97
CA VAL A 156 -9.70 15.05 -1.91
C VAL A 156 -9.19 15.56 -0.55
N GLU A 157 -10.12 15.98 0.30
CA GLU A 157 -9.89 16.44 1.67
C GLU A 157 -10.81 15.70 2.66
N GLY A 158 -10.45 15.75 3.94
CA GLY A 158 -11.31 15.28 5.03
C GLY A 158 -11.00 13.86 5.49
N PHE A 159 -9.88 13.28 5.08
CA PHE A 159 -9.36 12.04 5.66
C PHE A 159 -8.75 12.31 7.03
N VAL A 160 -8.74 11.30 7.90
CA VAL A 160 -8.02 11.34 9.18
C VAL A 160 -6.58 10.88 8.96
N CYS A 161 -6.40 9.71 8.36
CA CYS A 161 -5.14 9.02 8.10
C CYS A 161 -5.24 8.30 6.74
N ALA A 162 -5.13 9.07 5.66
CA ALA A 162 -5.05 8.51 4.30
C ALA A 162 -3.72 7.76 4.13
N ASN A 163 -3.75 6.55 3.56
CA ASN A 163 -2.55 5.72 3.47
C ASN A 163 -2.31 5.16 2.05
N ALA A 164 -2.68 3.91 1.75
CA ALA A 164 -2.49 3.35 0.42
C ALA A 164 -3.35 4.04 -0.64
N VAL A 165 -2.85 4.11 -1.87
CA VAL A 165 -3.54 4.63 -3.06
C VAL A 165 -3.42 3.60 -4.17
N ILE A 166 -4.52 3.22 -4.80
CA ILE A 166 -4.49 2.35 -5.99
C ILE A 166 -5.63 2.68 -6.95
N TRP A 167 -5.38 2.57 -8.24
CA TRP A 167 -6.38 2.79 -9.28
C TRP A 167 -7.02 1.50 -9.80
N ARG A 168 -8.30 1.61 -10.17
CA ARG A 168 -8.95 0.66 -11.07
C ARG A 168 -9.90 1.39 -12.00
N GLY A 169 -9.56 1.40 -13.30
CA GLY A 169 -10.29 2.21 -14.28
C GLY A 169 -10.20 3.69 -13.92
N ASP A 170 -11.34 4.37 -13.82
CA ASP A 170 -11.43 5.82 -13.53
C ASP A 170 -11.74 6.13 -12.06
N THR A 171 -11.49 5.18 -11.16
CA THR A 171 -11.74 5.29 -9.71
C THR A 171 -10.45 5.06 -8.94
N VAL A 172 -10.13 5.98 -8.03
CA VAL A 172 -9.04 5.81 -7.05
C VAL A 172 -9.59 5.19 -5.78
N TYR A 173 -8.83 4.27 -5.20
CA TYR A 173 -9.11 3.64 -3.94
C TYR A 173 -8.07 4.11 -2.93
N VAL A 174 -8.52 4.57 -1.77
CA VAL A 174 -7.65 5.08 -0.71
C VAL A 174 -8.01 4.39 0.59
N SER A 175 -7.04 3.78 1.26
CA SER A 175 -7.27 3.26 2.61
C SER A 175 -7.29 4.41 3.61
N GLU A 176 -8.21 4.31 4.55
CA GLU A 176 -8.35 5.22 5.68
C GLU A 176 -8.06 4.40 6.92
N THR A 177 -6.84 4.56 7.43
CA THR A 177 -6.32 3.76 8.53
C THR A 177 -7.09 4.02 9.81
N ILE A 178 -7.74 5.18 9.95
CA ILE A 178 -8.56 5.55 11.10
C ILE A 178 -9.81 6.32 10.63
N LEU A 179 -11.00 5.72 10.65
CA LEU A 179 -12.24 6.47 10.33
C LEU A 179 -12.67 7.39 11.46
N THR A 180 -12.41 6.98 12.71
CA THR A 180 -12.62 7.79 13.90
C THR A 180 -11.50 7.49 14.89
N PRO A 181 -10.86 8.51 15.50
CA PRO A 181 -9.89 8.28 16.56
C PRO A 181 -10.52 7.38 17.65
N PRO A 182 -9.93 6.21 17.94
CA PRO A 182 -10.53 5.29 18.89
C PRO A 182 -10.40 5.84 20.31
N LYS A 183 -11.36 5.51 21.17
CA LYS A 183 -11.20 5.70 22.62
C LYS A 183 -10.45 4.51 23.19
N LYS A 184 -9.80 4.69 24.34
CA LYS A 184 -9.08 3.61 25.01
C LYS A 184 -10.03 2.43 25.29
N GLY A 185 -9.67 1.25 24.76
CA GLY A 185 -10.45 0.01 24.91
C GLY A 185 -11.54 -0.19 23.85
N ASP A 186 -11.82 0.81 23.02
CA ASP A 186 -12.68 0.63 21.85
C ASP A 186 -11.88 -0.03 20.71
N PRO A 187 -12.53 -0.84 19.87
CA PRO A 187 -11.90 -1.35 18.66
C PRO A 187 -11.61 -0.21 17.68
N LEU A 188 -10.58 -0.39 16.88
CA LEU A 188 -10.20 0.57 15.86
C LEU A 188 -11.08 0.35 14.64
N ILE A 189 -11.58 1.46 14.08
CA ILE A 189 -12.44 1.46 12.91
C ILE A 189 -11.67 2.10 11.76
N SER A 190 -11.56 1.38 10.65
CA SER A 190 -10.84 1.81 9.45
C SER A 190 -11.63 1.40 8.20
N GLY A 191 -11.22 1.82 7.02
CA GLY A 191 -11.96 1.50 5.80
C GLY A 191 -11.25 1.80 4.51
N VAL A 192 -11.98 1.67 3.40
CA VAL A 192 -11.51 2.03 2.06
C VAL A 192 -12.53 2.91 1.38
N TYR A 193 -12.07 4.05 0.88
CA TYR A 193 -12.84 4.92 0.01
C TYR A 193 -12.62 4.54 -1.45
N ALA A 194 -13.68 4.52 -2.24
CA ALA A 194 -13.64 4.44 -3.70
C ALA A 194 -14.17 5.77 -4.25
N ILE A 195 -13.29 6.55 -4.86
CA ILE A 195 -13.57 7.94 -5.26
C ILE A 195 -13.46 8.01 -6.79
N PRO A 196 -14.58 8.13 -7.52
CA PRO A 196 -14.55 8.31 -8.96
C PRO A 196 -13.87 9.62 -9.34
N ARG A 197 -12.99 9.62 -10.35
CA ARG A 197 -12.29 10.84 -10.81
C ARG A 197 -13.24 11.95 -11.26
N ALA A 198 -14.43 11.56 -11.72
CA ALA A 198 -15.48 12.50 -12.07
C ALA A 198 -15.94 13.41 -10.92
N ASP A 199 -15.69 13.03 -9.67
CA ASP A 199 -16.17 13.74 -8.49
C ASP A 199 -15.36 15.00 -8.16
N TRP A 200 -14.10 15.11 -8.61
CA TRP A 200 -13.20 16.23 -8.28
C TRP A 200 -12.82 17.13 -9.47
N LYS A 201 -13.71 17.28 -10.46
CA LYS A 201 -13.42 18.07 -11.68
C LYS A 201 -13.21 19.57 -11.42
N GLU A 202 -14.13 20.20 -10.69
CA GLU A 202 -14.13 21.65 -10.48
C GLU A 202 -13.48 22.06 -9.16
N ARG A 203 -13.52 21.17 -8.17
CA ARG A 203 -13.02 21.39 -6.81
C ARG A 203 -12.70 20.04 -6.16
N PRO A 204 -11.87 20.04 -5.10
CA PRO A 204 -11.61 18.82 -4.34
C PRO A 204 -12.91 18.22 -3.77
N VAL A 205 -12.97 16.88 -3.71
CA VAL A 205 -14.00 16.19 -2.91
C VAL A 205 -13.72 16.44 -1.44
N ARG A 206 -14.76 16.69 -0.65
CA ARG A 206 -14.66 16.78 0.81
C ARG A 206 -15.43 15.65 1.45
N LEU A 207 -14.70 14.69 2.02
CA LEU A 207 -15.30 13.51 2.66
C LEU A 207 -16.07 13.93 3.91
N ALA A 208 -17.24 13.32 4.10
CA ALA A 208 -17.98 13.48 5.34
C ALA A 208 -17.30 12.72 6.49
N PRO A 209 -17.19 13.31 7.70
CA PRO A 209 -16.78 12.57 8.89
C PRO A 209 -17.66 11.33 9.09
N TRP A 210 -17.04 10.21 9.41
CA TRP A 210 -17.74 8.94 9.56
C TRP A 210 -18.43 8.84 10.93
N THR A 211 -19.66 8.32 10.93
CA THR A 211 -20.31 7.74 12.12
C THR A 211 -20.93 6.39 11.77
N PRO A 212 -21.24 5.53 12.76
CA PRO A 212 -21.94 4.27 12.50
C PRO A 212 -23.29 4.44 11.76
N GLU A 213 -23.96 5.57 11.96
CA GLU A 213 -25.27 5.89 11.36
C GLU A 213 -25.14 6.61 10.01
N LYS A 214 -23.98 7.23 9.73
CA LYS A 214 -23.76 8.05 8.53
C LYS A 214 -22.33 7.93 8.04
N ALA A 215 -22.17 7.24 6.91
CA ALA A 215 -20.92 7.18 6.16
C ALA A 215 -20.99 8.04 4.89
N ASP A 216 -19.84 8.53 4.41
CA ASP A 216 -19.74 9.07 3.05
C ASP A 216 -20.12 7.97 2.04
N PRO A 217 -20.88 8.27 0.98
CA PRO A 217 -21.25 7.27 -0.03
C PRO A 217 -20.07 6.62 -0.76
N ARG A 218 -18.87 7.23 -0.67
CA ARG A 218 -17.64 6.69 -1.25
C ARG A 218 -16.96 5.65 -0.35
N LEU A 219 -17.36 5.53 0.91
CA LEU A 219 -16.82 4.51 1.81
C LEU A 219 -17.41 3.15 1.45
N ILE A 220 -16.58 2.27 0.88
CA ILE A 220 -17.04 0.98 0.33
C ILE A 220 -16.77 -0.21 1.24
N ALA A 221 -15.86 -0.05 2.20
CA ALA A 221 -15.48 -1.09 3.16
C ALA A 221 -15.21 -0.46 4.52
N VAL A 222 -15.59 -1.17 5.58
CA VAL A 222 -15.35 -0.80 6.97
C VAL A 222 -14.85 -2.03 7.72
N TYR A 223 -13.78 -1.87 8.49
CA TYR A 223 -13.16 -2.90 9.29
C TYR A 223 -13.19 -2.53 10.76
N ARG A 224 -13.30 -3.56 11.61
CA ARG A 224 -13.25 -3.44 13.06
C ARG A 224 -12.14 -4.34 13.58
N THR A 225 -11.14 -3.76 14.21
CA THR A 225 -9.88 -4.43 14.56
C THR A 225 -9.55 -4.23 16.03
N SER A 226 -8.53 -4.95 16.52
CA SER A 226 -8.22 -5.04 17.95
C SER A 226 -7.81 -3.72 18.61
N ASN A 227 -7.32 -2.73 17.85
CA ASN A 227 -6.73 -1.49 18.37
C ASN A 227 -5.53 -1.73 19.31
N ARG A 228 -4.68 -2.71 18.98
CA ARG A 228 -3.49 -3.02 19.77
C ARG A 228 -2.34 -2.06 19.43
N ILE A 229 -2.27 -1.53 18.21
CA ILE A 229 -1.19 -0.65 17.75
C ILE A 229 -1.68 0.79 17.50
N GLY A 230 -2.86 0.96 16.92
CA GLY A 230 -3.44 2.24 16.48
C GLY A 230 -3.54 2.43 14.96
N PHE A 231 -3.29 1.40 14.14
CA PHE A 231 -3.33 1.47 12.67
C PHE A 231 -4.12 0.31 12.05
N GLY A 232 -5.22 0.63 11.34
CA GLY A 232 -6.12 -0.33 10.69
C GLY A 232 -5.79 -0.63 9.23
N ALA A 233 -6.74 -0.32 8.34
CA ALA A 233 -6.59 -0.48 6.89
C ALA A 233 -5.35 0.23 6.37
N ASP A 234 -4.50 -0.52 5.67
CA ASP A 234 -3.21 -0.05 5.21
C ASP A 234 -3.04 -0.33 3.71
N GLY A 235 -2.17 -1.24 3.29
CA GLY A 235 -1.92 -1.59 1.89
C GLY A 235 -3.16 -2.06 1.14
N LEU A 236 -3.20 -1.71 -0.16
CA LEU A 236 -4.27 -2.09 -1.09
C LEU A 236 -3.68 -2.72 -2.35
N THR A 237 -4.34 -3.76 -2.86
CA THR A 237 -4.03 -4.28 -4.19
C THR A 237 -5.26 -4.86 -4.89
N PHE A 238 -5.23 -4.97 -6.21
CA PHE A 238 -6.24 -5.69 -6.99
C PHE A 238 -5.65 -6.96 -7.58
N ASP A 239 -6.39 -8.08 -7.51
CA ASP A 239 -6.02 -9.28 -8.27
C ASP A 239 -6.41 -9.17 -9.76
N GLY A 240 -6.04 -10.20 -10.53
CA GLY A 240 -6.38 -10.28 -11.96
C GLY A 240 -7.88 -10.45 -12.25
N ASP A 241 -8.69 -10.81 -11.25
CA ASP A 241 -10.15 -10.92 -11.36
C ASP A 241 -10.85 -9.61 -10.94
N GLY A 242 -10.08 -8.60 -10.53
CA GLY A 242 -10.58 -7.29 -10.10
C GLY A 242 -11.11 -7.27 -8.67
N ASN A 243 -10.80 -8.26 -7.82
CA ASN A 243 -11.11 -8.21 -6.40
C ASN A 243 -10.14 -7.25 -5.70
N LEU A 244 -10.66 -6.38 -4.84
CA LEU A 244 -9.85 -5.50 -4.00
C LEU A 244 -9.40 -6.25 -2.75
N TYR A 245 -8.13 -6.13 -2.41
CA TYR A 245 -7.56 -6.64 -1.18
C TYR A 245 -7.07 -5.49 -0.32
N CYS A 246 -7.28 -5.62 0.99
CA CYS A 246 -6.85 -4.64 1.98
C CYS A 246 -6.14 -5.35 3.12
N GLY A 247 -4.91 -4.94 3.37
CA GLY A 247 -4.14 -5.32 4.55
C GLY A 247 -4.62 -4.55 5.77
N ILE A 248 -4.67 -5.24 6.90
CA ILE A 248 -4.89 -4.63 8.22
C ILE A 248 -3.58 -4.69 9.00
N PHE A 249 -3.01 -3.52 9.30
CA PHE A 249 -1.78 -3.42 10.08
C PHE A 249 -1.96 -4.01 11.48
N GLU A 250 -3.06 -3.66 12.19
CA GLU A 250 -3.40 -4.20 13.51
C GLU A 250 -3.26 -5.72 13.61
N ASP A 251 -4.05 -6.47 12.86
CA ASP A 251 -4.36 -7.86 13.19
C ASP A 251 -3.68 -8.87 12.25
N GLY A 252 -2.87 -8.39 11.29
CA GLY A 252 -2.23 -9.26 10.29
C GLY A 252 -3.27 -9.99 9.44
N ILE A 253 -4.33 -9.29 9.02
CA ILE A 253 -5.45 -9.85 8.26
C ILE A 253 -5.49 -9.20 6.88
N VAL A 254 -5.66 -10.02 5.85
CA VAL A 254 -6.02 -9.56 4.51
C VAL A 254 -7.51 -9.77 4.30
N TYR A 255 -8.24 -8.69 4.05
CA TYR A 255 -9.64 -8.73 3.62
C TYR A 255 -9.73 -8.70 2.10
N ARG A 256 -10.77 -9.34 1.55
CA ARG A 256 -11.16 -9.24 0.14
C ARG A 256 -12.52 -8.58 0.01
N THR A 257 -12.61 -7.60 -0.87
CA THR A 257 -13.83 -6.95 -1.33
C THR A 257 -14.07 -7.30 -2.79
N ARG A 258 -15.18 -7.98 -3.05
CA ARG A 258 -15.64 -8.26 -4.42
C ARG A 258 -16.59 -7.16 -4.90
N PHE A 259 -16.84 -7.12 -6.20
CA PHE A 259 -17.77 -6.17 -6.79
C PHE A 259 -18.90 -6.92 -7.50
N GLY A 260 -20.14 -6.47 -7.29
CA GLY A 260 -21.31 -6.97 -8.00
C GLY A 260 -21.30 -6.58 -9.48
N ALA A 261 -22.23 -7.15 -10.26
CA ALA A 261 -22.36 -6.83 -11.68
C ALA A 261 -22.69 -5.35 -11.95
N ASP A 262 -23.24 -4.64 -10.95
CA ASP A 262 -23.51 -3.19 -10.99
C ASP A 262 -22.29 -2.34 -10.58
N GLY A 263 -21.14 -2.97 -10.32
CA GLY A 263 -19.91 -2.32 -9.89
C GLY A 263 -19.87 -1.94 -8.41
N LYS A 264 -20.91 -2.23 -7.62
CA LYS A 264 -20.91 -1.94 -6.18
C LYS A 264 -20.06 -2.93 -5.42
N ALA A 265 -19.34 -2.43 -4.43
CA ALA A 265 -18.62 -3.29 -3.49
C ALA A 265 -19.61 -4.16 -2.70
N LEU A 266 -19.29 -5.44 -2.60
CA LEU A 266 -19.90 -6.35 -1.65
C LEU A 266 -19.19 -6.22 -0.29
N PRO A 267 -19.82 -6.63 0.83
CA PRO A 267 -19.17 -6.59 2.13
C PRO A 267 -17.81 -7.31 2.11
N PRO A 268 -16.77 -6.72 2.73
CA PRO A 268 -15.46 -7.35 2.80
C PRO A 268 -15.52 -8.65 3.62
N GLU A 269 -14.77 -9.65 3.19
CA GLU A 269 -14.61 -10.92 3.91
C GLU A 269 -13.15 -11.18 4.24
N VAL A 270 -12.88 -11.90 5.33
CA VAL A 270 -11.52 -12.34 5.65
C VAL A 270 -11.05 -13.29 4.54
N PHE A 271 -9.96 -12.92 3.87
CA PHE A 271 -9.35 -13.74 2.83
C PHE A 271 -8.18 -14.57 3.36
N ALA A 272 -7.31 -13.94 4.14
CA ALA A 272 -6.17 -14.61 4.75
C ALA A 272 -5.90 -14.08 6.16
N ARG A 273 -5.55 -15.00 7.05
CA ARG A 273 -5.09 -14.75 8.41
C ARG A 273 -4.23 -15.94 8.83
N ASP A 274 -3.00 -15.67 9.22
CA ASP A 274 -2.05 -16.71 9.63
C ASP A 274 -1.09 -16.11 10.66
N PRO A 275 -0.67 -16.84 11.70
CA PRO A 275 0.29 -16.34 12.69
C PRO A 275 1.63 -15.87 12.11
N LYS A 276 1.97 -16.24 10.87
CA LYS A 276 3.14 -15.72 10.16
C LYS A 276 3.02 -14.25 9.74
N MET A 277 1.82 -13.70 9.65
CA MET A 277 1.57 -12.27 9.40
C MET A 277 1.27 -11.60 10.73
N ALA A 278 2.26 -10.93 11.33
CA ALA A 278 2.03 -10.16 12.55
C ALA A 278 1.33 -8.84 12.24
N CYS A 279 1.69 -8.17 11.14
CA CYS A 279 0.88 -7.12 10.52
C CYS A 279 0.70 -7.38 9.01
N CYS A 280 -0.15 -6.56 8.40
CA CYS A 280 -0.23 -6.43 6.94
C CYS A 280 -0.17 -4.95 6.60
N ASP A 281 1.01 -4.50 6.17
CA ASP A 281 1.26 -3.14 5.74
C ASP A 281 0.95 -3.03 4.23
N GLY A 282 1.92 -2.71 3.38
CA GLY A 282 1.85 -2.75 1.92
C GLY A 282 1.52 -4.12 1.29
N LEU A 283 0.79 -4.07 0.18
CA LEU A 283 0.27 -5.24 -0.55
C LEU A 283 0.58 -5.11 -2.04
N PHE A 284 1.05 -6.20 -2.66
CA PHE A 284 1.27 -6.24 -4.11
C PHE A 284 0.83 -7.56 -4.72
N TRP A 285 -0.16 -7.52 -5.62
CA TRP A 285 -0.52 -8.66 -6.45
C TRP A 285 0.53 -8.91 -7.54
N SER A 286 1.11 -10.11 -7.58
CA SER A 286 1.94 -10.59 -8.69
C SER A 286 1.10 -11.44 -9.64
N PRO A 287 0.74 -10.95 -10.85
CA PRO A 287 0.00 -11.75 -11.83
C PRO A 287 0.79 -12.98 -12.29
N LYS A 288 2.12 -12.86 -12.33
CA LYS A 288 3.03 -13.92 -12.76
C LYS A 288 3.03 -15.10 -11.79
N ASP A 289 3.17 -14.81 -10.49
CA ASP A 289 3.29 -15.83 -9.45
C ASP A 289 1.92 -16.22 -8.87
N ARG A 290 0.88 -15.43 -9.18
CA ARG A 290 -0.49 -15.55 -8.69
C ARG A 290 -0.58 -15.51 -7.17
N VAL A 291 0.19 -14.62 -6.54
CA VAL A 291 0.17 -14.38 -5.09
C VAL A 291 0.07 -12.90 -4.79
N ILE A 292 -0.43 -12.58 -3.60
CA ILE A 292 -0.29 -11.25 -3.00
C ILE A 292 0.94 -11.29 -2.11
N PHE A 293 1.93 -10.45 -2.39
CA PHE A 293 3.01 -10.17 -1.46
C PHE A 293 2.53 -9.18 -0.40
N VAL A 294 2.97 -9.39 0.83
CA VAL A 294 2.58 -8.59 2.00
C VAL A 294 3.83 -8.23 2.78
N SER A 295 4.08 -6.94 2.99
CA SER A 295 5.06 -6.46 3.98
C SER A 295 4.52 -6.70 5.39
N ASP A 296 5.34 -7.36 6.20
CA ASP A 296 5.09 -7.60 7.62
C ASP A 296 6.17 -6.86 8.43
N MET A 297 5.91 -5.57 8.63
CA MET A 297 6.77 -4.64 9.35
C MET A 297 7.16 -5.15 10.74
N LEU A 298 6.20 -5.72 11.48
CA LEU A 298 6.42 -6.13 12.87
C LEU A 298 7.44 -7.26 12.97
N ASN A 299 7.51 -8.14 11.97
CA ASN A 299 8.38 -9.32 11.95
C ASN A 299 9.63 -9.18 11.06
N ASN A 300 9.91 -7.99 10.49
CA ASN A 300 10.95 -7.82 9.46
C ASN A 300 10.84 -8.88 8.36
N ALA A 301 9.64 -9.03 7.81
CA ALA A 301 9.33 -10.12 6.91
C ALA A 301 8.53 -9.70 5.68
N VAL A 302 8.60 -10.54 4.66
CA VAL A 302 7.68 -10.52 3.52
C VAL A 302 6.98 -11.86 3.42
N GLN A 303 5.66 -11.81 3.34
CA GLN A 303 4.80 -12.98 3.20
C GLN A 303 4.23 -13.03 1.78
N ALA A 304 3.84 -14.22 1.35
CA ALA A 304 3.08 -14.45 0.13
C ALA A 304 1.78 -15.17 0.46
N VAL A 305 0.68 -14.64 -0.05
CA VAL A 305 -0.68 -15.19 0.11
C VAL A 305 -1.16 -15.73 -1.24
N ASP A 306 -1.43 -17.03 -1.29
CA ASP A 306 -1.92 -17.67 -2.52
C ASP A 306 -3.43 -17.43 -2.75
N PRO A 307 -4.00 -17.84 -3.90
CA PRO A 307 -5.41 -17.60 -4.19
C PRO A 307 -6.39 -18.35 -3.28
N GLN A 308 -5.91 -19.27 -2.43
CA GLN A 308 -6.70 -19.97 -1.39
C GLN A 308 -6.57 -19.28 -0.02
N GLY A 309 -5.82 -18.18 0.08
CA GLY A 309 -5.56 -17.49 1.33
C GLY A 309 -4.48 -18.16 2.19
N ARG A 310 -3.70 -19.10 1.64
CA ARG A 310 -2.60 -19.75 2.38
C ARG A 310 -1.38 -18.84 2.41
N VAL A 311 -0.81 -18.69 3.59
CA VAL A 311 0.32 -17.78 3.84
C VAL A 311 1.63 -18.54 3.95
N THR A 312 2.62 -18.10 3.17
CA THR A 312 4.00 -18.59 3.24
C THR A 312 4.98 -17.45 3.37
N THR A 313 6.00 -17.62 4.20
CA THR A 313 7.09 -16.65 4.34
C THR A 313 8.02 -16.71 3.13
N VAL A 314 8.20 -15.56 2.49
CA VAL A 314 9.18 -15.36 1.41
C VAL A 314 10.56 -15.16 2.03
N TRP A 315 10.63 -14.28 3.02
CA TRP A 315 11.82 -13.99 3.83
C TRP A 315 11.43 -13.41 5.19
N ALA A 316 12.28 -13.60 6.19
CA ALA A 316 12.21 -12.94 7.50
C ALA A 316 13.61 -12.88 8.13
N ASN A 317 13.88 -11.84 8.92
CA ASN A 317 15.09 -11.72 9.75
C ASN A 317 14.76 -11.10 11.12
N GLY A 318 15.77 -11.03 12.00
CA GLY A 318 15.65 -10.32 13.29
C GLY A 318 15.90 -8.83 13.16
N ASP A 319 16.14 -8.18 14.30
CA ASP A 319 16.59 -6.78 14.41
C ASP A 319 17.88 -6.58 13.61
N THR A 320 17.95 -5.50 12.84
CA THR A 320 19.01 -5.21 11.87
C THR A 320 19.13 -3.70 11.65
N ASP A 321 20.17 -3.27 10.93
CA ASP A 321 20.32 -1.90 10.42
C ASP A 321 20.13 -1.82 8.89
N GLY A 322 19.79 -2.96 8.26
CA GLY A 322 19.61 -3.09 6.83
C GLY A 322 20.88 -2.92 5.97
N ALA A 323 22.08 -2.77 6.56
CA ALA A 323 23.30 -2.48 5.81
C ALA A 323 23.73 -3.59 4.83
N ASP A 324 23.32 -4.83 5.10
CA ASP A 324 23.56 -5.99 4.23
C ASP A 324 22.38 -6.29 3.29
N GLY A 325 21.31 -5.51 3.36
CA GLY A 325 20.07 -5.71 2.61
C GLY A 325 18.97 -6.43 3.40
N SER A 326 19.23 -6.88 4.63
CA SER A 326 18.19 -7.41 5.52
C SER A 326 17.00 -6.47 5.64
N LEU A 327 15.81 -7.03 5.89
CA LEU A 327 14.58 -6.26 5.95
C LEU A 327 14.50 -5.52 7.27
N ASP A 328 14.16 -4.24 7.20
CA ASP A 328 14.27 -3.32 8.33
C ASP A 328 12.98 -2.50 8.46
N GLN A 329 11.99 -3.08 9.16
CA GLN A 329 10.60 -2.61 9.18
C GLN A 329 10.04 -2.40 7.75
N PRO A 330 9.88 -3.47 6.96
CA PRO A 330 9.35 -3.37 5.62
C PRO A 330 7.91 -2.85 5.63
N CYS A 331 7.64 -1.74 4.95
CA CYS A 331 6.30 -1.14 4.85
C CYS A 331 5.65 -1.36 3.48
N GLU A 332 6.42 -1.39 2.39
CA GLU A 332 5.87 -1.51 1.04
C GLU A 332 6.63 -2.56 0.22
N VAL A 333 5.92 -3.20 -0.73
CA VAL A 333 6.50 -4.18 -1.64
C VAL A 333 6.04 -3.96 -3.08
N LEU A 334 6.93 -4.20 -4.06
CA LEU A 334 6.55 -4.27 -5.48
C LEU A 334 7.42 -5.25 -6.25
N VAL A 335 6.94 -5.77 -7.38
CA VAL A 335 7.74 -6.64 -8.25
C VAL A 335 8.25 -5.87 -9.46
N ARG A 336 9.58 -5.78 -9.60
CA ARG A 336 10.25 -5.25 -10.79
C ARG A 336 11.03 -6.37 -11.48
N GLY A 337 10.49 -6.89 -12.56
CA GLY A 337 11.08 -8.02 -13.30
C GLY A 337 11.08 -9.31 -12.49
N ARG A 338 12.25 -9.68 -11.94
CA ARG A 338 12.42 -10.88 -11.09
C ARG A 338 12.87 -10.54 -9.67
N GLU A 339 12.73 -9.28 -9.29
CA GLU A 339 13.08 -8.78 -7.97
C GLU A 339 11.79 -8.34 -7.28
N LEU A 340 11.58 -8.85 -6.07
CA LEU A 340 10.64 -8.28 -5.13
C LEU A 340 11.39 -7.19 -4.38
N ILE A 341 11.03 -5.95 -4.67
CA ILE A 341 11.57 -4.75 -4.03
C ILE A 341 10.81 -4.55 -2.73
N VAL A 342 11.54 -4.27 -1.66
CA VAL A 342 11.00 -4.07 -0.32
C VAL A 342 11.47 -2.71 0.17
N VAL A 343 10.53 -1.85 0.56
CA VAL A 343 10.83 -0.55 1.16
C VAL A 343 10.94 -0.73 2.67
N ASN A 344 12.10 -0.40 3.23
CA ASN A 344 12.38 -0.47 4.65
C ASN A 344 12.14 0.91 5.28
N MET A 345 11.11 1.03 6.10
CA MET A 345 10.69 2.32 6.67
C MET A 345 11.61 2.76 7.80
N ASP A 346 12.15 1.80 8.56
CA ASP A 346 12.92 1.99 9.79
C ASP A 346 12.34 3.09 10.70
N MET A 347 11.03 3.05 10.95
CA MET A 347 10.35 3.96 11.86
C MET A 347 10.09 3.24 13.18
N TRP A 348 10.99 3.41 14.15
CA TRP A 348 10.80 2.82 15.48
C TRP A 348 9.89 3.66 16.39
N TRP A 349 9.05 2.97 17.16
CA TRP A 349 8.34 3.52 18.32
C TRP A 349 8.28 2.48 19.44
N GLU A 350 7.96 2.92 20.66
CA GLU A 350 7.81 1.99 21.78
C GLU A 350 6.57 1.10 21.57
N CYS A 351 6.82 -0.16 21.23
CA CYS A 351 5.81 -1.14 20.84
C CYS A 351 6.35 -2.55 21.13
N GLU A 352 5.62 -3.36 21.90
CA GLU A 352 6.10 -4.70 22.28
C GLU A 352 6.12 -5.71 21.12
N TRP A 353 5.48 -5.38 20.00
CA TRP A 353 5.39 -6.25 18.83
C TRP A 353 6.42 -5.94 17.75
N LEU A 354 7.19 -4.85 17.87
CA LEU A 354 8.23 -4.52 16.90
C LEU A 354 9.47 -5.40 17.11
N THR A 355 9.98 -5.94 16.01
CA THR A 355 11.28 -6.62 15.98
C THR A 355 12.43 -5.63 16.20
N ASN A 356 12.34 -4.45 15.59
CA ASN A 356 13.35 -3.39 15.71
C ASN A 356 13.27 -2.67 17.04
N THR A 357 14.43 -2.15 17.49
CA THR A 357 14.56 -1.50 18.80
C THR A 357 14.96 -0.02 18.74
N LYS A 358 15.27 0.51 17.56
CA LYS A 358 15.67 1.91 17.33
C LYS A 358 15.57 2.26 15.85
N ILE A 359 15.77 3.54 15.54
CA ILE A 359 16.04 4.05 14.18
C ILE A 359 17.56 4.10 14.01
N ASP A 360 18.06 3.68 12.85
CA ASP A 360 19.48 3.76 12.54
C ASP A 360 19.77 3.97 11.04
N LYS A 361 21.03 3.77 10.64
CA LYS A 361 21.53 3.98 9.28
C LYS A 361 22.28 2.72 8.88
N PRO A 362 22.25 2.33 7.59
CA PRO A 362 21.72 3.08 6.45
C PRO A 362 20.21 2.93 6.20
N PHE A 363 19.59 3.97 5.63
CA PHE A 363 18.22 3.87 5.09
C PHE A 363 18.25 3.13 3.75
N THR A 364 17.43 2.10 3.55
CA THR A 364 17.57 1.22 2.38
C THR A 364 16.26 0.83 1.71
N LEU A 365 16.35 0.47 0.44
CA LEU A 365 15.43 -0.47 -0.20
C LEU A 365 16.18 -1.78 -0.39
N SER A 366 15.50 -2.89 -0.14
CA SER A 366 16.04 -4.24 -0.33
C SER A 366 15.44 -4.89 -1.58
N ALA A 367 16.17 -5.85 -2.15
CA ALA A 367 15.72 -6.68 -3.25
C ALA A 367 15.83 -8.16 -2.91
N ILE A 368 14.72 -8.88 -3.04
CA ILE A 368 14.66 -10.34 -2.93
C ILE A 368 14.55 -10.91 -4.34
N ARG A 369 15.48 -11.80 -4.70
CA ARG A 369 15.41 -12.48 -6.00
C ARG A 369 14.32 -13.55 -5.99
N LEU A 370 13.39 -13.43 -6.94
CA LEU A 370 12.33 -14.41 -7.17
C LEU A 370 12.77 -15.54 -8.15
N PRO A 371 12.23 -16.76 -8.00
CA PRO A 371 12.54 -17.94 -8.82
C PRO A 371 12.34 -17.82 -10.33
#